data_AF-A0A7K4EYE0-F1
#
_entry.id   AF-A0A7K4EYE0-F1
#
_cell.length_a   1.000
_cell.length_b   1.000
_cell.length_c   1.000
_cell.angle_alpha   90.00
_cell.angle_beta   90.00
_cell.angle_gamma   90.00
#
_symmetry.space_group_name_H-M   'P 1'
#
loop_
_entity.id
_entity.type
_entity.pdbx_description
1 polymer ?
#
loop_
_entity_poly.entity_id
_entity_poly.type
_entity_poly.pdbx_seq_one_letter_code
_entity_poly.pdbx_strand_id
1 'polypeptide(L)'
;MAKKLGPPIFLGVFTILAIIFLTGGGSDDKDVLRQTFTVDAIYYDSGYIEISFIDKSSQSTMVVMEILGMDETFQKTYTDTSFVEIVPFPAVPKYGWSIHPIVLEIDHPEFGHVQLKTEVHMQNDAPPPIIYSRT
;
A
#
# COMPACT_ATOMS: atom_id res chain seq x y z
N MET A 1 62.28 19.10 -6.84
CA MET A 1 60.94 19.25 -7.46
C MET A 1 60.76 18.08 -8.43
N ALA A 2 59.70 17.30 -8.53
CA ALA A 2 58.43 17.16 -7.83
C ALA A 2 58.11 15.63 -7.83
N LYS A 3 57.56 15.09 -6.74
CA LYS A 3 57.16 13.67 -6.67
C LYS A 3 55.87 13.48 -7.47
N LYS A 4 55.94 12.70 -8.56
CA LYS A 4 54.76 12.36 -9.38
C LYS A 4 53.92 11.33 -8.60
N LEU A 5 52.67 11.70 -8.29
CA LEU A 5 51.70 10.83 -7.61
C LEU A 5 51.25 9.67 -8.52
N GLY A 6 50.94 8.55 -7.88
CA GLY A 6 50.76 7.21 -8.46
C GLY A 6 49.51 6.94 -9.32
N PRO A 7 49.33 5.67 -9.76
CA PRO A 7 48.57 5.25 -10.96
C PRO A 7 47.03 5.28 -10.81
N PRO A 8 46.25 4.98 -11.88
CA PRO A 8 44.82 5.33 -12.08
C PRO A 8 43.82 4.50 -11.25
N ILE A 9 44.11 4.25 -9.99
CA ILE A 9 43.21 3.55 -9.05
C ILE A 9 42.00 4.43 -8.71
N PHE A 10 42.17 5.75 -8.73
CA PHE A 10 41.10 6.71 -8.45
C PHE A 10 39.93 6.59 -9.44
N LEU A 11 40.19 6.38 -10.73
CA LEU A 11 39.12 6.41 -11.73
C LEU A 11 38.16 5.23 -11.57
N GLY A 12 38.69 4.01 -11.37
CA GLY A 12 37.88 2.80 -11.24
C GLY A 12 36.95 2.80 -10.02
N VAL A 13 37.41 3.33 -8.88
CA VAL A 13 36.59 3.44 -7.66
C VAL A 13 35.43 4.41 -7.86
N PHE A 14 35.66 5.54 -8.54
CA PHE A 14 34.61 6.50 -8.87
C PHE A 14 33.57 5.91 -9.85
N THR A 15 34.00 5.12 -10.83
CA THR A 15 33.07 4.47 -11.77
C THR A 15 32.17 3.45 -11.07
N ILE A 16 32.73 2.65 -10.16
CA ILE A 16 31.97 1.66 -9.38
C ILE A 16 30.97 2.36 -8.45
N LEU A 17 31.40 3.40 -7.74
CA LEU A 17 30.51 4.20 -6.89
C LEU A 17 29.40 4.89 -7.69
N ALA A 18 29.71 5.41 -8.89
CA ALA A 18 28.73 6.01 -9.78
C ALA A 18 27.71 4.99 -10.29
N ILE A 19 28.13 3.76 -10.61
CA ILE A 19 27.21 2.69 -11.01
C ILE A 19 26.26 2.36 -9.85
N ILE A 20 26.77 2.20 -8.62
CA ILE A 20 25.95 1.90 -7.44
C ILE A 20 24.93 3.04 -7.17
N PHE A 21 25.32 4.30 -7.36
CA PHE A 21 24.42 5.45 -7.24
C PHE A 21 23.36 5.50 -8.36
N LEU A 22 23.75 5.21 -9.60
CA LEU A 22 22.86 5.24 -10.77
C LEU A 22 21.89 4.06 -10.81
N THR A 23 22.27 2.91 -10.25
CA THR A 23 21.38 1.74 -10.13
C THR A 23 20.44 1.81 -8.93
N GLY A 24 20.42 2.92 -8.18
CA GLY A 24 19.40 3.19 -7.17
C GLY A 24 19.40 2.15 -6.04
N GLY A 25 20.40 2.21 -5.15
CA GLY A 25 20.45 1.38 -3.94
C GLY A 25 19.41 1.70 -2.86
N GLY A 26 18.32 2.40 -3.19
CA GLY A 26 17.21 2.69 -2.29
C GLY A 26 15.93 2.13 -2.87
N SER A 27 15.41 1.05 -2.30
CA SER A 27 14.00 0.68 -2.50
C SER A 27 13.15 1.83 -1.96
N ASP A 28 12.23 2.37 -2.77
CA ASP A 28 11.19 3.26 -2.25
C ASP A 28 10.46 2.49 -1.13
N ASP A 29 10.34 3.06 0.06
CA ASP A 29 9.60 2.44 1.18
C ASP A 29 8.20 1.99 0.73
N LYS A 30 7.59 2.72 -0.19
CA LYS A 30 6.28 2.37 -0.76
C LYS A 30 6.32 1.12 -1.63
N ASP A 31 7.43 0.83 -2.30
CA ASP A 31 7.56 -0.39 -3.10
C ASP A 31 7.62 -1.64 -2.21
N VAL A 32 8.24 -1.56 -1.04
CA VAL A 32 8.20 -2.63 -0.04
C VAL A 32 6.78 -2.81 0.48
N LEU A 33 6.08 -1.73 0.85
CA LEU A 33 4.69 -1.80 1.32
C LEU A 33 3.74 -2.39 0.26
N ARG A 34 3.92 -2.05 -1.02
CA ARG A 34 3.16 -2.62 -2.15
C ARG A 34 3.38 -4.11 -2.34
N GLN A 35 4.60 -4.57 -2.09
CA GLN A 35 4.93 -5.98 -2.17
C GLN A 35 4.33 -6.77 -1.00
N THR A 36 4.29 -6.17 0.19
CA THR A 36 3.76 -6.79 1.42
C THR A 36 2.23 -6.81 1.46
N PHE A 37 1.58 -5.67 1.25
CA PHE A 37 0.16 -5.50 1.50
C PHE A 37 -0.65 -5.41 0.22
N THR A 38 -1.82 -6.03 0.23
CA THR A 38 -2.80 -5.94 -0.85
C THR A 38 -4.18 -5.71 -0.24
N VAL A 39 -4.93 -4.78 -0.81
CA VAL A 39 -6.31 -4.50 -0.46
C VAL A 39 -7.10 -4.30 -1.74
N ASP A 40 -8.33 -4.82 -1.78
CA ASP A 40 -9.24 -4.60 -2.89
C ASP A 40 -10.66 -4.41 -2.38
N ALA A 41 -11.48 -3.68 -3.14
CA ALA A 41 -12.86 -3.38 -2.78
C ALA A 41 -13.75 -3.41 -4.02
N ILE A 42 -14.56 -4.46 -4.14
CA ILE A 42 -15.37 -4.75 -5.33
C ILE A 42 -16.84 -4.58 -4.99
N TYR A 43 -17.54 -3.74 -5.74
CA TYR A 43 -19.00 -3.68 -5.71
C TYR A 43 -19.61 -4.75 -6.62
N TYR A 44 -20.63 -5.44 -6.09
CA TYR A 44 -21.47 -6.37 -6.82
C TYR A 44 -22.87 -5.80 -6.98
N ASP A 45 -23.45 -5.95 -8.18
CA ASP A 45 -24.80 -5.45 -8.53
C ASP A 45 -25.93 -6.02 -7.65
N SER A 46 -25.65 -7.04 -6.86
CA SER A 46 -26.49 -7.55 -5.76
C SER A 46 -26.55 -6.63 -4.53
N GLY A 47 -25.90 -5.47 -4.54
CA GLY A 47 -26.02 -4.43 -3.50
C GLY A 47 -25.09 -4.64 -2.31
N TYR A 48 -23.87 -5.11 -2.55
CA TYR A 48 -22.85 -5.23 -1.51
C TYR A 48 -21.45 -4.94 -2.06
N ILE A 49 -20.56 -4.55 -1.17
CA ILE A 49 -19.13 -4.41 -1.42
C ILE A 49 -18.42 -5.58 -0.74
N GLU A 50 -17.53 -6.24 -1.45
CA GLU A 50 -16.56 -7.18 -0.90
C GLU A 50 -15.22 -6.47 -0.75
N ILE A 51 -14.73 -6.39 0.49
CA ILE A 51 -13.43 -5.80 0.83
C ILE A 51 -12.50 -6.95 1.22
N SER A 52 -11.39 -7.08 0.52
CA SER A 52 -10.38 -8.09 0.82
C SER A 52 -9.06 -7.44 1.20
N PHE A 53 -8.38 -8.03 2.18
CA PHE A 53 -7.06 -7.60 2.62
C PHE A 53 -6.15 -8.80 2.83
N ILE A 54 -4.87 -8.63 2.46
CA ILE A 54 -3.81 -9.61 2.66
C ILE A 54 -2.51 -8.89 3.05
N ASP A 55 -1.96 -9.24 4.20
CA ASP A 55 -0.55 -9.08 4.55
C ASP A 55 0.22 -10.37 4.20
N LYS A 56 1.06 -10.29 3.16
CA LYS A 56 1.85 -11.43 2.67
C LYS A 56 3.03 -11.80 3.58
N SER A 57 3.43 -10.91 4.49
CA SER A 57 4.47 -11.23 5.48
C SER A 57 3.91 -12.04 6.65
N SER A 58 2.58 -12.01 6.86
CA SER A 58 1.88 -12.63 7.99
C SER A 58 2.37 -12.13 9.36
N GLN A 59 2.71 -10.84 9.46
CA GLN A 59 3.26 -10.25 10.68
C GLN A 59 2.39 -9.11 11.24
N SER A 60 1.40 -8.60 10.50
CA SER A 60 0.44 -7.62 11.02
C SER A 60 -0.17 -8.07 12.34
N THR A 61 -0.16 -7.19 13.34
CA THR A 61 -0.70 -7.47 14.67
C THR A 61 -2.13 -6.96 14.83
N MET A 62 -2.49 -5.91 14.11
CA MET A 62 -3.83 -5.34 14.11
C MET A 62 -4.09 -4.64 12.78
N VAL A 63 -5.31 -4.77 12.28
CA VAL A 63 -5.82 -4.02 11.13
C VAL A 63 -7.16 -3.41 11.49
N VAL A 64 -7.27 -2.09 11.43
CA VAL A 64 -8.53 -1.36 11.55
C VAL A 64 -8.96 -0.94 10.15
N MET A 65 -10.13 -1.40 9.71
CA MET A 65 -10.71 -1.08 8.41
C MET A 65 -11.93 -0.18 8.59
N GLU A 66 -11.99 0.91 7.83
CA GLU A 66 -13.06 1.90 7.86
C GLU A 66 -13.56 2.18 6.43
N ILE A 67 -14.87 2.41 6.30
CA ILE A 67 -15.47 2.97 5.08
C ILE A 67 -15.89 4.40 5.41
N LEU A 68 -15.19 5.37 4.80
CA LEU A 68 -15.47 6.77 5.07
C LEU A 68 -16.75 7.24 4.34
N GLY A 69 -17.34 8.32 4.84
CA GLY A 69 -18.44 9.01 4.19
C GLY A 69 -19.77 8.27 4.17
N MET A 70 -19.90 7.11 4.80
CA MET A 70 -21.19 6.42 4.96
C MET A 70 -22.16 7.20 5.86
N ASP A 71 -23.47 6.95 5.69
CA ASP A 71 -24.52 7.54 6.55
C ASP A 71 -24.35 7.12 8.02
N GLU A 72 -24.01 5.86 8.25
CA GLU A 72 -23.61 5.31 9.55
C GLU A 72 -22.12 4.95 9.50
N THR A 73 -21.37 5.28 10.55
CA THR A 73 -19.95 4.93 10.65
C THR A 73 -19.75 3.43 10.56
N PHE A 74 -18.91 2.99 9.63
CA PHE A 74 -18.52 1.59 9.50
C PHE A 74 -17.04 1.43 9.81
N GLN A 75 -16.73 0.70 10.89
CA GLN A 75 -15.38 0.37 11.30
C GLN A 75 -15.33 -1.06 11.83
N LYS A 76 -14.30 -1.81 11.46
CA LYS A 76 -13.99 -3.14 12.01
C LYS A 76 -12.52 -3.27 12.34
N THR A 77 -12.21 -4.06 13.36
CA THR A 77 -10.84 -4.37 13.77
C THR A 77 -10.60 -5.87 13.65
N TYR A 78 -9.49 -6.23 13.04
CA TYR A 78 -9.03 -7.59 12.82
C TYR A 78 -7.67 -7.79 13.46
N THR A 79 -7.44 -9.00 13.98
CA THR A 79 -6.11 -9.47 14.43
C THR A 79 -5.48 -10.46 13.46
N ASP A 80 -6.24 -10.88 12.45
CA ASP A 80 -5.77 -11.76 11.38
C ASP A 80 -4.97 -10.97 10.34
N THR A 81 -4.07 -11.66 9.65
CA THR A 81 -3.21 -11.08 8.61
C THR A 81 -3.90 -11.05 7.24
N SER A 82 -5.11 -11.59 7.12
CA SER A 82 -5.96 -11.48 5.95
C SER A 82 -7.43 -11.61 6.32
N PHE A 83 -8.31 -10.99 5.53
CA PHE A 83 -9.76 -11.12 5.69
C PHE A 83 -10.50 -10.82 4.39
N VAL A 84 -11.76 -11.26 4.36
CA VAL A 84 -12.77 -10.81 3.41
C VAL A 84 -13.97 -10.34 4.22
N GLU A 85 -14.43 -9.13 3.92
CA GLU A 85 -15.56 -8.48 4.57
C GLU A 85 -16.63 -8.13 3.54
N ILE A 86 -17.89 -8.46 3.82
CA ILE A 86 -19.01 -8.17 2.93
C ILE A 86 -19.88 -7.12 3.61
N VAL A 87 -19.97 -5.95 2.98
CA VAL A 87 -20.72 -4.82 3.51
C VAL A 87 -21.92 -4.53 2.61
N PRO A 88 -23.15 -4.57 3.13
CA PRO A 88 -24.33 -4.15 2.37
C PRO A 88 -24.18 -2.70 1.90
N PHE A 89 -24.37 -2.47 0.61
CA PHE A 89 -24.27 -1.15 0.00
C PHE A 89 -25.34 -1.06 -1.10
N PRO A 90 -26.55 -0.56 -0.79
CA PRO A 90 -27.73 -0.79 -1.62
C PRO A 90 -27.74 -0.03 -2.95
N ALA A 91 -26.90 1.00 -3.11
CA ALA A 91 -26.88 1.82 -4.31
C ALA A 91 -25.49 2.34 -4.63
N VAL A 92 -25.18 2.45 -5.92
CA VAL A 92 -23.94 3.07 -6.40
C VAL A 92 -23.98 4.57 -6.09
N PRO A 93 -22.91 5.16 -5.52
CA PRO A 93 -22.86 6.57 -5.18
C PRO A 93 -22.99 7.48 -6.40
N LYS A 94 -23.85 8.51 -6.32
CA LYS A 94 -24.08 9.48 -7.41
C LYS A 94 -22.81 10.21 -7.87
N TYR A 95 -21.88 10.46 -6.94
CA TYR A 95 -20.64 11.21 -7.21
C TYR A 95 -19.41 10.30 -7.34
N GLY A 96 -19.61 8.99 -7.52
CA GLY A 96 -18.54 8.01 -7.66
C GLY A 96 -18.01 7.48 -6.33
N TRP A 97 -17.17 6.44 -6.42
CA TRP A 97 -16.68 5.69 -5.26
C TRP A 97 -15.67 6.47 -4.39
N SER A 98 -15.04 7.50 -4.94
CA SER A 98 -14.07 8.34 -4.22
C SER A 98 -14.65 9.08 -3.00
N ILE A 99 -15.99 9.19 -2.90
CA ILE A 99 -16.66 9.77 -1.73
C ILE A 99 -16.79 8.78 -0.56
N HIS A 100 -16.63 7.47 -0.82
CA HIS A 100 -16.61 6.41 0.19
C HIS A 100 -15.33 5.58 0.11
N PRO A 101 -14.14 6.18 0.36
CA PRO A 101 -12.90 5.44 0.31
C PRO A 101 -12.81 4.43 1.43
N ILE A 102 -12.09 3.34 1.16
CA ILE A 102 -11.73 2.31 2.13
C ILE A 102 -10.36 2.67 2.72
N VAL A 103 -10.28 2.77 4.04
CA VAL A 103 -9.05 3.09 4.76
C VAL A 103 -8.71 1.94 5.71
N LEU A 104 -7.45 1.49 5.66
CA LEU A 104 -6.92 0.51 6.59
C LEU A 104 -5.77 1.13 7.37
N GLU A 105 -5.85 1.05 8.69
CA GLU A 105 -4.74 1.33 9.61
C GLU A 105 -4.17 0.01 10.11
N ILE A 106 -2.89 -0.23 9.85
CA ILE A 106 -2.23 -1.51 10.08
C ILE A 106 -1.07 -1.28 11.04
N ASP A 107 -1.07 -2.02 12.15
CA ASP A 107 0.09 -2.13 13.01
C ASP A 107 0.93 -3.34 12.59
N HIS A 108 2.17 -3.07 12.21
CA HIS A 108 3.11 -4.06 11.71
C HIS A 108 4.47 -3.98 12.45
N PRO A 109 5.01 -5.08 12.99
CA PRO A 109 6.24 -5.06 13.78
C PRO A 109 7.45 -4.47 13.05
N GLU A 110 7.58 -4.71 11.75
CA GLU A 110 8.69 -4.21 10.93
C GLU A 110 8.44 -2.80 10.37
N PHE A 111 7.19 -2.47 10.03
CA PHE A 111 6.87 -1.26 9.27
C PHE A 111 6.26 -0.15 10.14
N GLY A 112 6.02 -0.41 11.43
CA GLY A 112 5.32 0.49 12.32
C GLY A 112 3.84 0.60 11.94
N HIS A 113 3.32 1.82 12.03
CA HIS A 113 1.95 2.12 11.65
C HIS A 113 1.87 2.44 10.15
N VAL A 114 1.10 1.64 9.42
CA VAL A 114 0.93 1.74 7.97
C VAL A 114 -0.52 2.04 7.66
N GLN A 115 -0.74 3.07 6.84
CA GLN A 115 -2.05 3.41 6.32
C GLN A 115 -2.16 3.00 4.85
N LEU A 116 -3.23 2.28 4.51
CA LEU A 116 -3.63 2.02 3.13
C LEU A 116 -4.94 2.76 2.84
N LYS A 117 -5.05 3.30 1.63
CA LYS A 117 -6.29 3.87 1.13
C LYS A 117 -6.55 3.41 -0.29
N THR A 118 -7.78 2.96 -0.55
CA THR A 118 -8.25 2.63 -1.89
C THR A 118 -9.71 3.05 -2.07
N GLU A 119 -10.22 2.92 -3.28
CA GLU A 119 -11.61 3.18 -3.63
C GLU A 119 -12.30 1.87 -4.03
N VAL A 120 -13.62 1.86 -3.97
CA VAL A 120 -14.42 0.75 -4.50
C VAL A 120 -14.43 0.83 -6.04
N HIS A 121 -14.50 -0.32 -6.71
CA HIS A 121 -14.73 -0.37 -8.15
C HIS A 121 -15.71 -1.48 -8.52
N MET A 122 -16.23 -1.45 -9.75
CA MET A 122 -17.08 -2.53 -10.25
C MET A 122 -16.24 -3.77 -10.56
N GLN A 123 -16.83 -4.97 -10.46
CA GLN A 123 -16.14 -6.25 -10.71
C GLN A 123 -15.36 -6.33 -12.04
N ASN A 124 -15.81 -5.61 -13.08
CA ASN A 124 -15.18 -5.64 -14.41
C ASN A 124 -14.33 -4.39 -14.71
N ASP A 125 -14.21 -3.46 -13.76
CA ASP A 125 -13.39 -2.26 -13.89
C ASP A 125 -11.95 -2.54 -13.45
N ALA A 126 -11.02 -1.73 -13.96
CA ALA A 126 -9.65 -1.77 -13.46
C ALA A 126 -9.62 -1.31 -11.98
N PRO A 127 -8.86 -2.02 -11.11
CA PRO A 127 -8.77 -1.64 -9.71
C PRO A 127 -8.14 -0.25 -9.57
N PRO A 128 -8.66 0.59 -8.66
CA PRO A 128 -8.11 1.91 -8.41
C PRO A 128 -6.73 1.82 -7.75
N PRO A 129 -5.91 2.88 -7.83
CA PRO A 129 -4.60 2.88 -7.19
C PRO A 129 -4.73 2.82 -5.67
N ILE A 130 -3.96 1.94 -5.04
CA ILE A 130 -3.80 1.91 -3.59
C ILE A 130 -2.73 2.93 -3.20
N ILE A 131 -3.07 3.82 -2.26
CA ILE A 131 -2.16 4.77 -1.66
C ILE A 131 -1.59 4.14 -0.39
N TYR A 132 -0.27 4.16 -0.26
CA TYR A 132 0.46 3.60 0.87
C TYR A 132 1.16 4.74 1.62
N SER A 133 1.01 4.76 2.93
CA SER A 133 1.71 5.68 3.83
C SER A 133 2.25 4.95 5.05
N ARG A 134 3.40 5.42 5.55
CA ARG A 134 3.96 5.03 6.85
C ARG A 134 3.92 6.26 7.74
N THR A 135 3.48 6.09 8.98
CA THR A 135 3.24 7.17 9.94
C THR A 135 4.04 6.98 11.20
#